data_AF-A0A844MMC6-F1
#
_entry.id   AF-A0A844MMC6-F1
#
_cell.length_a   1.000
_cell.length_b   1.000
_cell.length_c   1.000
_cell.angle_alpha   90.00
_cell.angle_beta   90.00
_cell.angle_gamma   90.00
#
_symmetry.space_group_name_H-M   'P 1'
#
loop_
_entity.id
_entity.type
_entity.pdbx_description
1 polymer ?
#
loop_
_entity_poly.entity_id
_entity_poly.type
_entity_poly.pdbx_seq_one_letter_code
_entity_poly.pdbx_strand_id
1 'polypeptide(L)'
;MHTITFNGTRFQVSEDPDKLIADFLALALSDYYINQLEELFIPDGEGIDDLYGDVNIYACRARHIDDLPEYTENISTVQLIENEAWVISASGFCYEAQPIIISGLELRQIITDTRKASKIILEPQIKLDTPPC
;
A
#
# COMPACT_ATOMS: atom_id res chain seq x y z
N MET A 1 -2.33 -21.19 0.69
CA MET A 1 -0.84 -21.19 0.71
C MET A 1 -0.32 -21.38 -0.70
N HIS A 2 0.31 -20.35 -1.27
CA HIS A 2 0.89 -20.37 -2.62
C HIS A 2 2.32 -19.81 -2.58
N THR A 3 3.18 -20.23 -3.50
CA THR A 3 4.55 -19.76 -3.62
C THR A 3 4.64 -18.77 -4.77
N ILE A 4 5.25 -17.61 -4.55
CA ILE A 4 5.52 -16.62 -5.61
C ILE A 4 7.02 -16.39 -5.71
N THR A 5 7.50 -16.12 -6.92
CA THR A 5 8.92 -15.85 -7.18
C THR A 5 9.09 -14.40 -7.65
N PHE A 6 9.68 -13.53 -6.83
CA PHE A 6 9.98 -12.14 -7.18
C PHE A 6 11.49 -11.90 -7.10
N ASN A 7 12.09 -11.33 -8.16
CA ASN A 7 13.54 -11.16 -8.31
C ASN A 7 14.36 -12.44 -8.00
N GLY A 8 13.82 -13.61 -8.36
CA GLY A 8 14.46 -14.92 -8.09
C GLY A 8 14.34 -15.42 -6.65
N THR A 9 13.69 -14.67 -5.76
CA THR A 9 13.42 -15.06 -4.38
C THR A 9 12.03 -15.66 -4.27
N ARG A 10 11.91 -16.81 -3.57
CA ARG A 10 10.64 -17.52 -3.36
C ARG A 10 10.02 -17.13 -2.03
N PHE A 11 8.74 -16.75 -2.05
CA PHE A 11 7.98 -16.28 -0.87
C PHE A 11 6.75 -17.18 -0.63
N GLN A 12 6.32 -17.37 0.62
CA GLN A 12 5.18 -18.21 1.03
C GLN A 12 4.04 -17.41 1.70
N VAL A 13 2.96 -17.18 0.96
CA VAL A 13 1.93 -16.19 1.31
C VAL A 13 0.90 -16.66 2.38
N SER A 14 0.58 -15.82 3.41
CA SER A 14 -0.52 -16.00 4.40
C SER A 14 -1.78 -15.13 4.12
N GLU A 15 -2.85 -15.23 4.93
CA GLU A 15 -4.27 -15.09 4.50
C GLU A 15 -5.05 -13.81 4.91
N ASP A 16 -4.47 -12.76 5.52
CA ASP A 16 -5.25 -11.56 5.99
C ASP A 16 -4.92 -10.24 5.24
N PRO A 17 -5.79 -9.80 4.30
CA PRO A 17 -5.58 -8.58 3.51
C PRO A 17 -5.90 -7.26 4.23
N ASP A 18 -6.82 -7.24 5.20
CA ASP A 18 -7.23 -6.00 5.86
C ASP A 18 -6.11 -5.44 6.74
N LYS A 19 -5.38 -6.34 7.41
CA LYS A 19 -4.21 -5.98 8.20
C LYS A 19 -3.08 -5.40 7.34
N LEU A 20 -2.85 -5.96 6.16
CA LEU A 20 -1.80 -5.50 5.25
C LEU A 20 -2.03 -4.05 4.77
N ILE A 21 -3.27 -3.70 4.40
CA ILE A 21 -3.60 -2.32 4.01
C ILE A 21 -3.39 -1.36 5.18
N ALA A 22 -3.80 -1.75 6.39
CA ALA A 22 -3.63 -0.91 7.57
C ALA A 22 -2.15 -0.67 7.89
N ASP A 23 -1.31 -1.71 7.86
CA ASP A 23 0.13 -1.61 8.11
C ASP A 23 0.83 -0.78 7.02
N PHE A 24 0.45 -0.97 5.75
CA PHE A 24 0.93 -0.15 4.63
C PHE A 24 0.57 1.32 4.82
N LEU A 25 -0.68 1.65 5.16
CA LEU A 25 -1.11 3.03 5.35
C LEU A 25 -0.43 3.68 6.56
N ALA A 26 -0.15 2.92 7.63
CA ALA A 26 0.61 3.41 8.77
C ALA A 26 2.05 3.77 8.38
N LEU A 27 2.71 2.93 7.57
CA LEU A 27 4.05 3.21 7.04
C LEU A 27 4.04 4.41 6.08
N ALA A 28 3.12 4.42 5.11
CA ALA A 28 2.97 5.48 4.12
C ALA A 28 2.72 6.86 4.77
N LEU A 29 1.92 6.91 5.83
CA LEU A 29 1.59 8.14 6.56
C LEU A 29 2.58 8.48 7.68
N SER A 30 3.68 7.73 7.82
CA SER A 30 4.76 8.08 8.74
C SER A 30 5.42 9.40 8.34
N ASP A 31 6.07 10.08 9.30
CA ASP A 31 6.78 11.34 9.06
C ASP A 31 7.83 11.23 7.94
N TYR A 32 8.35 10.03 7.71
CA TYR A 32 9.32 9.76 6.65
C TYR A 32 8.70 9.84 5.25
N TYR A 33 7.54 9.21 5.04
CA TYR A 33 6.92 9.08 3.72
C TYR A 33 5.85 10.12 3.42
N ILE A 34 5.19 10.69 4.43
CA ILE A 34 3.96 11.51 4.27
C ILE A 34 4.08 12.68 3.28
N ASN A 35 5.27 13.25 3.13
CA ASN A 35 5.53 14.37 2.22
C ASN A 35 5.97 13.92 0.80
N GLN A 36 6.26 12.64 0.62
CA GLN A 36 6.76 12.05 -0.63
C GLN A 36 5.71 11.18 -1.32
N LEU A 37 4.59 10.87 -0.66
CA LEU A 37 3.55 9.96 -1.16
C LEU A 37 3.05 10.31 -2.57
N GLU A 38 2.88 11.60 -2.87
CA GLU A 38 2.40 12.03 -4.18
C GLU A 38 3.41 11.70 -5.28
N GLU A 39 4.71 11.76 -4.99
CA GLU A 39 5.78 11.43 -5.93
C GLU A 39 5.99 9.91 -6.05
N LEU A 40 5.91 9.18 -4.92
CA LEU A 40 6.14 7.73 -4.89
C LEU A 40 5.06 6.93 -5.64
N PHE A 41 3.83 7.43 -5.68
CA PHE A 41 2.67 6.73 -6.28
C PHE A 41 2.13 7.38 -7.57
N ILE A 42 2.92 8.24 -8.23
CA ILE A 42 2.68 8.57 -9.64
C ILE A 42 2.77 7.31 -10.50
N PRO A 43 2.22 7.27 -11.73
CA PRO A 43 2.27 6.07 -12.56
C PRO A 43 3.69 5.49 -12.73
N ASP A 44 4.71 6.34 -12.85
CA ASP A 44 6.11 5.92 -12.97
C ASP A 44 6.90 5.98 -11.65
N GLY A 45 6.19 6.11 -10.52
CA GLY A 45 6.79 6.19 -9.20
C GLY A 45 7.38 4.86 -8.73
N GLU A 46 8.33 4.95 -7.80
CA GLU A 46 9.07 3.80 -7.26
C GLU A 46 8.26 3.03 -6.20
N GLY A 47 7.23 3.64 -5.62
CA GLY A 47 6.45 3.03 -4.55
C GLY A 47 7.19 2.99 -3.21
N ILE A 48 6.92 1.97 -2.39
CA ILE A 48 7.55 1.76 -1.08
C ILE A 48 8.17 0.36 -1.06
N ASP A 49 9.33 0.21 -0.43
CA ASP A 49 9.97 -1.04 -0.06
C ASP A 49 10.79 -0.74 1.20
N ASP A 50 10.16 -0.89 2.37
CA ASP A 50 10.79 -0.51 3.65
C ASP A 50 10.27 -1.32 4.84
N LEU A 51 11.10 -1.36 5.87
CA LEU A 51 10.86 -2.08 7.12
C LEU A 51 9.89 -1.31 8.02
N TYR A 52 8.81 -1.96 8.39
CA TYR A 52 7.88 -1.55 9.44
C TYR A 52 7.91 -2.56 10.59
N GLY A 53 8.71 -2.26 11.62
CA GLY A 53 9.02 -3.24 12.67
C GLY A 53 9.89 -4.38 12.15
N ASP A 54 9.49 -5.63 12.40
CA ASP A 54 10.19 -6.84 11.92
C ASP A 54 9.68 -7.34 10.55
N VAL A 55 8.88 -6.51 9.87
CA VAL A 55 8.21 -6.84 8.60
C VAL A 55 8.61 -5.82 7.54
N ASN A 56 9.12 -6.29 6.41
CA ASN A 56 9.30 -5.50 5.21
C ASN A 56 7.96 -5.35 4.47
N ILE A 57 7.50 -4.13 4.25
CA ILE A 57 6.29 -3.82 3.49
C ILE A 57 6.71 -3.21 2.17
N TYR A 58 6.14 -3.70 1.07
CA TYR A 58 6.39 -3.17 -0.25
C TYR A 58 5.10 -2.91 -1.02
N ALA A 59 5.09 -1.83 -1.78
CA ALA A 59 4.03 -1.40 -2.66
C ALA A 59 4.65 -0.95 -3.98
N CYS A 60 4.48 -1.71 -5.05
CA CYS A 60 5.12 -1.44 -6.34
C CYS A 60 4.14 -1.57 -7.50
N ARG A 61 4.40 -0.84 -8.59
CA ARG A 61 3.61 -0.96 -9.82
C ARG A 61 4.01 -2.23 -10.57
N ALA A 62 3.04 -3.08 -10.85
CA ALA A 62 3.22 -4.17 -11.80
C ALA A 62 3.37 -3.58 -13.21
N ARG A 63 4.46 -3.92 -13.89
CA ARG A 63 4.75 -3.50 -15.27
C ARG A 63 4.58 -4.66 -16.24
N HIS A 64 4.75 -5.88 -15.74
CA HIS A 64 4.60 -7.12 -16.47
C HIS A 64 3.66 -8.07 -15.73
N ILE A 65 3.06 -9.02 -16.44
CA ILE A 65 2.22 -10.07 -15.84
C ILE A 65 3.03 -10.87 -14.81
N ASP A 66 4.33 -11.03 -15.04
CA ASP A 66 5.24 -11.75 -14.15
C ASP A 66 5.46 -11.03 -12.80
N ASP A 67 5.09 -9.75 -12.69
CA ASP A 67 5.11 -9.01 -11.43
C ASP A 67 3.86 -9.28 -10.57
N LEU A 68 2.83 -9.90 -11.16
CA LEU A 68 1.60 -10.24 -10.46
C LEU A 68 1.72 -11.60 -9.75
N PRO A 69 0.96 -11.79 -8.65
CA PRO A 69 0.83 -13.10 -8.02
C PRO A 69 0.35 -14.19 -9.00
N GLU A 70 0.79 -15.44 -8.78
CA GLU A 70 0.46 -16.56 -9.68
C GLU A 70 -1.05 -16.80 -9.82
N TYR A 71 -1.87 -16.50 -8.80
CA TYR A 71 -3.32 -16.68 -8.86
C TYR A 71 -4.05 -15.65 -9.75
N THR A 72 -3.33 -14.67 -10.31
CA THR A 72 -3.91 -13.57 -11.09
C THR A 72 -3.94 -13.82 -12.60
N GLU A 73 -3.92 -15.10 -13.00
CA GLU A 73 -3.80 -15.59 -14.39
C GLU A 73 -4.81 -15.01 -15.40
N ASN A 74 -5.86 -14.34 -14.93
CA ASN A 74 -6.92 -13.76 -15.76
C ASN A 74 -6.72 -12.28 -16.13
N ILE A 75 -5.67 -11.61 -15.61
CA ILE A 75 -5.39 -10.20 -15.96
C ILE A 75 -4.54 -10.14 -17.23
N SER A 76 -5.04 -9.44 -18.25
CA SER A 76 -4.27 -9.18 -19.47
C SER A 76 -3.26 -8.05 -19.28
N THR A 77 -2.18 -8.03 -20.08
CA THR A 77 -1.19 -6.94 -20.08
C THR A 77 -1.82 -5.58 -20.38
N VAL A 78 -2.85 -5.54 -21.23
CA VAL A 78 -3.59 -4.31 -21.54
C VAL A 78 -4.28 -3.77 -20.28
N GLN A 79 -4.99 -4.64 -19.55
CA GLN A 79 -5.64 -4.25 -18.29
C GLN A 79 -4.64 -3.84 -17.21
N LEU A 80 -3.47 -4.46 -17.15
CA LEU A 80 -2.40 -4.11 -16.21
C LEU A 80 -1.86 -2.69 -16.46
N ILE A 81 -1.65 -2.33 -17.73
CA ILE A 81 -1.18 -1.00 -18.13
C ILE A 81 -2.29 0.04 -17.91
N GLU A 82 -3.50 -0.22 -18.41
CA GLU A 82 -4.64 0.71 -18.34
C GLU A 82 -5.06 1.03 -16.90
N ASN A 83 -5.05 0.03 -16.02
CA ASN A 83 -5.46 0.21 -14.62
C ASN A 83 -4.32 0.66 -13.70
N GLU A 84 -3.09 0.76 -14.23
CA GLU A 84 -1.89 0.98 -13.44
C GLU A 84 -1.87 0.04 -12.24
N ALA A 85 -1.81 -1.27 -12.45
CA ALA A 85 -1.93 -2.22 -11.34
C ALA A 85 -0.78 -2.05 -10.34
N TRP A 86 -1.12 -1.87 -9.06
CA TRP A 86 -0.17 -1.85 -7.94
C TRP A 86 -0.33 -3.10 -7.09
N VAL A 87 0.79 -3.65 -6.65
CA VAL A 87 0.87 -4.79 -5.76
C VAL A 87 1.38 -4.30 -4.42
N ILE A 88 0.59 -4.50 -3.37
CA ILE A 88 0.98 -4.27 -1.97
C ILE A 88 1.17 -5.63 -1.33
N SER A 89 2.29 -5.85 -0.65
CA SER A 89 2.53 -7.06 0.12
C SER A 89 3.53 -6.79 1.25
N ALA A 90 3.74 -7.79 2.07
CA ALA A 90 4.61 -7.70 3.22
C ALA A 90 5.27 -9.06 3.49
N SER A 91 6.52 -9.03 3.94
CA SER A 91 7.32 -10.20 4.28
C SER A 91 8.18 -9.93 5.51
N GLY A 92 8.35 -10.90 6.39
CA GLY A 92 9.06 -10.76 7.66
C GLY A 92 9.28 -12.11 8.31
N PHE A 93 9.99 -12.13 9.43
CA PHE A 93 10.28 -13.38 10.14
C PHE A 93 8.97 -14.00 10.66
N CYS A 94 8.48 -15.04 9.99
CA CYS A 94 7.18 -15.69 10.22
C CYS A 94 5.92 -14.86 9.88
N TYR A 95 6.05 -13.81 9.07
CA TYR A 95 4.91 -13.01 8.58
C TYR A 95 5.03 -12.79 7.08
N GLU A 96 4.09 -13.31 6.30
CA GLU A 96 4.00 -13.04 4.87
C GLU A 96 2.53 -12.80 4.52
N ALA A 97 2.20 -11.69 3.89
CA ALA A 97 0.81 -11.27 3.68
C ALA A 97 0.33 -11.59 2.25
N GLN A 98 -0.96 -11.86 2.10
CA GLN A 98 -1.60 -12.00 0.79
C GLN A 98 -1.42 -10.72 -0.02
N PRO A 99 -0.76 -10.76 -1.19
CA PRO A 99 -0.60 -9.56 -1.99
C PRO A 99 -1.96 -9.01 -2.41
N ILE A 100 -2.09 -7.71 -2.29
CA ILE A 100 -3.29 -6.98 -2.69
C ILE A 100 -2.97 -6.29 -3.99
N ILE A 101 -3.84 -6.52 -4.98
CA ILE A 101 -3.73 -5.90 -6.28
C ILE A 101 -4.80 -4.82 -6.34
N ILE A 102 -4.37 -3.60 -6.56
CA ILE A 102 -5.21 -2.42 -6.51
C ILE A 102 -4.90 -1.53 -7.72
N SER A 103 -5.92 -0.85 -8.26
CA SER A 103 -5.66 0.11 -9.34
C SER A 103 -4.92 1.33 -8.82
N GLY A 104 -4.09 1.96 -9.65
CA GLY A 104 -3.35 3.16 -9.25
C GLY A 104 -4.26 4.31 -8.82
N LEU A 105 -5.41 4.46 -9.48
CA LEU A 105 -6.41 5.47 -9.10
C LEU A 105 -6.96 5.19 -7.69
N GLU A 106 -7.34 3.96 -7.41
CA GLU A 106 -7.89 3.55 -6.11
C GLU A 106 -6.85 3.68 -5.00
N LEU A 107 -5.61 3.26 -5.23
CA LEU A 107 -4.51 3.42 -4.28
C LEU A 107 -4.31 4.88 -3.87
N ARG A 108 -4.19 5.78 -4.85
CA ARG A 108 -4.04 7.22 -4.60
C ARG A 108 -5.24 7.81 -3.87
N GLN A 109 -6.44 7.34 -4.17
CA GLN A 109 -7.66 7.75 -3.48
C GLN A 109 -7.64 7.33 -2.00
N ILE A 110 -7.31 6.07 -1.70
CA ILE A 110 -7.20 5.56 -0.32
C ILE A 110 -6.18 6.39 0.46
N ILE A 111 -4.97 6.55 -0.06
CA ILE A 111 -3.92 7.35 0.60
C ILE A 111 -4.41 8.77 0.90
N THR A 112 -5.08 9.40 -0.07
CA THR A 112 -5.61 10.77 0.06
C THR A 112 -6.67 10.85 1.15
N ASP A 113 -7.61 9.90 1.18
CA ASP A 113 -8.71 9.89 2.12
C ASP A 113 -8.23 9.56 3.54
N THR A 114 -7.29 8.63 3.69
CA THR A 114 -6.65 8.35 4.98
C THR A 114 -5.87 9.57 5.48
N ARG A 115 -5.09 10.26 4.64
CA ARG A 115 -4.37 11.48 5.02
C ARG A 115 -5.32 12.60 5.50
N LYS A 116 -6.47 12.77 4.84
CA LYS A 116 -7.51 13.71 5.27
C LYS A 116 -8.08 13.32 6.63
N ALA A 117 -8.41 12.04 6.82
CA ALA A 117 -8.92 11.54 8.09
C ALA A 117 -7.91 11.74 9.24
N SER A 118 -6.62 11.49 8.99
CA SER A 118 -5.55 11.73 9.98
C SER A 118 -5.38 13.20 10.34
N LYS A 119 -5.54 14.13 9.38
CA LYS A 119 -5.53 15.58 9.67
C LYS A 119 -6.73 16.03 10.50
N ILE A 120 -7.91 15.45 10.26
CA ILE A 120 -9.13 15.74 11.06
C ILE A 120 -8.95 15.31 12.53
N ILE A 121 -8.12 14.30 12.80
CA ILE A 121 -7.80 13.83 14.17
C ILE A 121 -6.75 14.72 14.85
N LEU A 122 -5.85 15.34 14.07
CA LEU A 122 -4.76 16.19 14.58
C LEU A 122 -5.11 17.67 14.69
N GLU A 123 -6.22 18.13 14.09
CA GLU A 123 -6.78 19.42 14.46
C GLU A 123 -7.33 19.32 15.89
N PRO A 124 -6.78 20.08 16.87
CA PRO A 124 -7.45 20.16 18.15
C PRO A 124 -8.84 20.68 17.85
N GLN A 125 -9.85 19.90 18.24
CA GLN A 125 -11.21 20.40 18.41
C GLN A 125 -11.13 21.51 19.46
N ILE A 126 -10.72 22.71 19.05
CA ILE A 126 -10.88 23.93 19.83
C ILE A 126 -12.38 24.14 19.83
N LYS A 127 -13.05 23.46 20.77
CA LYS A 127 -14.33 23.90 21.27
C LYS A 127 -14.08 25.30 21.83
N LEU A 128 -14.43 26.31 21.04
CA LEU A 128 -14.80 27.61 21.56
C LEU A 128 -16.09 27.44 22.36
N ASP A 129 -15.98 26.83 23.54
CA ASP A 129 -16.95 26.97 24.61
C ASP A 129 -16.60 28.26 25.35
N THR A 130 -16.98 29.39 24.76
CA THR A 130 -17.24 30.60 25.54
C THR A 130 -18.62 31.13 25.22
N PRO A 131 -19.57 30.94 26.14
CA PRO A 131 -20.66 31.86 26.34
C PRO A 131 -20.58 32.47 27.77
N PRO A 132 -21.38 33.48 28.09
CA PRO A 132 -21.14 34.90 27.84
C PRO A 132 -20.87 35.67 29.15
N CYS A 133 -20.19 36.81 29.07
CA CYS A 133 -20.24 37.87 30.09
C CYS A 133 -20.55 39.19 29.41
#